data_AF-A0A957SZX1-F1
#
_entry.id   AF-A0A957SZX1-F1
#
_cell.length_a   1.000
_cell.length_b   1.000
_cell.length_c   1.000
_cell.angle_alpha   90.00
_cell.angle_beta   90.00
_cell.angle_gamma   90.00
#
_symmetry.space_group_name_H-M   'P 1'
#
loop_
_entity.id
_entity.type
_entity.pdbx_description
1 polymer ?
#
loop_
_entity_poly.entity_id
_entity_poly.type
_entity_poly.pdbx_seq_one_letter_code
_entity_poly.pdbx_strand_id
1 'polypeptide(L)'
;FFHSYLRFEVTEEISATLELYEAAAVDQPPITKIVIPLTLEPGQRFVDLNQPTPGSKVCGPVLVQGYSNTFEANVAVEIVSRSGAGLAFTNTLGGNFGVYRQFSTYLDPGLSTPTAALVGAYEVSPRDGMLVDHVRVPVSLYPAGSSACR
;
A
#
# COMPACT_ATOMS: atom_id res chain seq x y z
N PHE A 1 9.25 -12.06 -0.84
CA PHE A 1 8.93 -10.67 -1.25
C PHE A 1 7.65 -10.65 -2.09
N PHE A 2 7.11 -9.46 -2.37
CA PHE A 2 6.03 -9.30 -3.36
C PHE A 2 6.63 -9.36 -4.76
N HIS A 3 5.98 -10.09 -5.66
CA HIS A 3 6.49 -10.30 -7.03
C HIS A 3 5.83 -9.36 -8.05
N SER A 4 4.60 -8.91 -7.79
CA SER A 4 3.85 -7.99 -8.68
C SER A 4 2.75 -7.26 -7.90
N TYR A 5 2.22 -6.19 -8.49
CA TYR A 5 1.01 -5.47 -8.06
C TYR A 5 0.25 -4.97 -9.30
N LEU A 6 -1.07 -4.82 -9.19
CA LEU A 6 -1.92 -4.22 -10.22
C LEU A 6 -2.50 -2.92 -9.67
N ARG A 7 -2.50 -1.88 -10.51
CA ARG A 7 -3.13 -0.59 -10.22
C ARG A 7 -3.98 -0.19 -11.41
N PHE A 8 -5.20 0.24 -11.15
CA PHE A 8 -6.16 0.73 -12.13
C PHE A 8 -6.98 1.86 -11.50
N GLU A 9 -7.71 2.58 -12.33
CA GLU A 9 -8.65 3.63 -11.91
C GLU A 9 -10.03 3.27 -12.44
N VAL A 10 -11.05 3.48 -11.61
CA VAL A 10 -12.46 3.28 -11.97
C VAL A 10 -13.24 4.54 -11.60
N THR A 11 -14.03 5.05 -12.55
CA THR A 11 -14.82 6.27 -12.37
C THR A 11 -16.29 5.98 -12.04
N GLU A 12 -16.69 4.72 -12.15
CA GLU A 12 -18.01 4.20 -11.78
C GLU A 12 -17.85 2.78 -11.24
N GLU A 13 -18.88 2.25 -10.59
CA GLU A 13 -18.84 0.89 -10.06
C GLU A 13 -18.79 -0.12 -11.22
N ILE A 14 -17.79 -0.99 -11.20
CA ILE A 14 -17.57 -1.99 -12.25
C ILE A 14 -17.50 -3.39 -11.64
N SER A 15 -18.30 -4.30 -12.17
CA SER A 15 -18.10 -5.73 -11.96
C SER A 15 -16.90 -6.20 -12.79
N ALA A 16 -15.85 -6.64 -12.13
CA ALA A 16 -14.62 -7.11 -12.73
C ALA A 16 -14.29 -8.56 -12.33
N THR A 17 -13.33 -9.15 -13.01
CA THR A 17 -12.80 -10.47 -12.66
C THR A 17 -11.29 -10.43 -12.75
N LEU A 18 -10.61 -10.78 -11.65
CA LEU A 18 -9.18 -11.01 -11.66
C LEU A 18 -8.93 -12.48 -12.04
N GLU A 19 -8.35 -12.67 -13.22
CA GLU A 19 -7.90 -13.97 -13.69
C GLU A 19 -6.39 -14.11 -13.47
N LEU A 20 -5.98 -15.12 -12.69
CA LEU A 20 -4.58 -15.48 -12.52
C LEU A 20 -4.34 -16.81 -13.20
N TYR A 21 -3.31 -16.88 -14.04
CA TYR A 21 -2.91 -18.12 -14.70
C TYR A 21 -1.40 -18.25 -14.70
N GLU A 22 -0.92 -19.50 -14.66
CA GLU A 22 0.48 -19.78 -14.87
C GLU A 22 0.85 -19.53 -16.33
N ALA A 23 1.97 -18.85 -16.57
CA ALA A 23 2.48 -18.65 -17.92
C ALA A 23 2.86 -20.01 -18.52
N ALA A 24 2.13 -20.42 -19.56
CA ALA A 24 2.43 -21.61 -20.35
C ALA A 24 3.20 -21.23 -21.63
N ALA A 25 3.85 -22.22 -22.25
CA ALA A 25 4.37 -22.03 -23.60
C ALA A 25 3.22 -21.66 -24.56
N VAL A 26 3.53 -20.95 -25.65
CA VAL A 26 2.54 -20.41 -26.61
C VAL A 26 1.58 -21.49 -27.15
N ASP A 27 2.01 -22.74 -27.17
CA ASP A 27 1.31 -23.91 -27.68
C ASP A 27 0.65 -24.79 -26.60
N GLN A 28 0.67 -24.38 -25.32
CA GLN A 28 0.07 -25.12 -24.22
C GLN A 28 -1.04 -24.31 -23.52
N PRO A 29 -2.19 -24.92 -23.20
CA PRO A 29 -3.18 -24.27 -22.37
C PRO A 29 -2.60 -24.03 -20.95
N PRO A 30 -2.96 -22.93 -20.28
CA PRO A 30 -2.52 -22.67 -18.91
C PRO A 30 -2.98 -23.79 -17.97
N ILE A 31 -2.04 -24.30 -17.17
CA ILE A 31 -2.24 -25.47 -16.30
C ILE A 31 -3.24 -25.16 -15.19
N THR A 32 -3.20 -23.93 -14.66
CA THR A 32 -4.09 -23.46 -13.60
C THR A 32 -4.64 -22.08 -13.96
N LYS A 33 -5.97 -21.91 -13.85
CA LYS A 33 -6.65 -20.61 -13.94
C LYS A 33 -7.45 -20.37 -12.66
N ILE A 34 -7.10 -19.34 -11.90
CA ILE A 34 -7.84 -18.85 -10.74
C ILE A 34 -8.67 -17.66 -11.20
N VAL A 35 -9.96 -17.65 -10.82
CA VAL A 35 -10.92 -16.63 -11.21
C VAL A 35 -11.50 -16.02 -9.94
N ILE A 36 -11.30 -14.72 -9.75
CA ILE A 36 -11.76 -14.00 -8.57
C ILE A 36 -12.70 -12.88 -9.03
N PRO A 37 -14.01 -12.97 -8.74
CA PRO A 37 -14.92 -11.86 -9.00
C PRO A 37 -14.60 -10.68 -8.06
N LEU A 38 -14.63 -9.47 -8.59
CA LEU A 38 -14.34 -8.24 -7.87
C LEU A 38 -15.41 -7.20 -8.19
N THR A 39 -15.86 -6.45 -7.19
CA THR A 39 -16.56 -5.17 -7.42
C THR A 39 -15.54 -4.06 -7.25
N LEU A 40 -15.35 -3.27 -8.29
CA LEU A 40 -14.45 -2.10 -8.28
C LEU A 40 -15.30 -0.87 -8.10
N GLU A 41 -15.21 -0.24 -6.93
CA GLU A 41 -15.98 0.95 -6.62
C GLU A 41 -15.22 2.23 -7.03
N PRO A 42 -15.92 3.27 -7.50
CA PRO A 42 -15.30 4.56 -7.76
C PRO A 42 -14.84 5.16 -6.44
N GLY A 43 -13.53 5.27 -6.27
CA GLY A 43 -12.93 5.90 -5.11
C GLY A 43 -12.64 7.36 -5.37
N GLN A 44 -13.13 8.26 -4.51
CA GLN A 44 -12.49 9.57 -4.41
C GLN A 44 -11.10 9.34 -3.81
N ARG A 45 -10.09 9.66 -4.59
CA ARG A 45 -8.70 9.68 -4.15
C ARG A 45 -8.57 10.82 -3.14
N PHE A 46 -8.10 10.53 -1.94
CA PHE A 46 -7.83 11.47 -0.85
C PHE A 46 -6.38 11.38 -0.39
N VAL A 47 -5.72 10.22 -0.58
CA VAL A 47 -4.37 9.92 -0.11
C VAL A 47 -3.56 9.30 -1.23
N ASP A 48 -2.39 9.87 -1.48
CA ASP A 48 -1.46 9.45 -2.51
C ASP A 48 -0.11 9.13 -1.92
N LEU A 49 0.38 7.91 -2.10
CA LEU A 49 1.73 7.53 -1.73
C LEU A 49 2.70 7.65 -2.90
N ASN A 50 3.75 8.44 -2.68
CA ASN A 50 4.86 8.62 -3.62
C ASN A 50 6.09 7.82 -3.16
N GLN A 51 6.27 7.69 -1.84
CA GLN A 51 7.31 6.88 -1.23
C GLN A 51 6.74 6.05 -0.07
N PRO A 52 7.16 4.79 0.08
CA PRO A 52 8.07 4.06 -0.83
C PRO A 52 7.40 3.75 -2.19
N THR A 53 8.18 3.35 -3.18
CA THR A 53 7.63 2.83 -4.45
C THR A 53 7.45 1.31 -4.36
N PRO A 54 6.51 0.72 -5.11
CA PRO A 54 6.32 -0.73 -5.13
C PRO A 54 7.62 -1.49 -5.45
N GLY A 55 7.92 -2.52 -4.65
CA GLY A 55 9.13 -3.32 -4.77
C GLY A 55 10.38 -2.70 -4.12
N SER A 56 10.28 -1.52 -3.52
CA SER A 56 11.40 -0.88 -2.82
C SER A 56 12.04 -1.82 -1.80
N LYS A 57 13.38 -1.81 -1.78
CA LYS A 57 14.19 -2.41 -0.71
C LYS A 57 14.57 -1.29 0.26
N VAL A 58 14.10 -1.38 1.50
CA VAL A 58 14.28 -0.32 2.50
C VAL A 58 15.09 -0.86 3.66
N CYS A 59 16.08 -0.07 4.07
CA CYS A 59 17.02 -0.38 5.13
C CYS A 59 16.85 0.63 6.26
N GLY A 60 16.49 0.15 7.46
CA GLY A 60 16.19 1.04 8.59
C GLY A 60 14.80 1.71 8.48
N PRO A 61 14.63 2.92 9.06
CA PRO A 61 13.35 3.60 9.06
C PRO A 61 12.81 3.85 7.65
N VAL A 62 11.53 3.57 7.46
CA VAL A 62 10.83 3.72 6.19
C VAL A 62 10.33 5.15 6.05
N LEU A 63 10.84 5.88 5.07
CA LEU A 63 10.24 7.15 4.65
C LEU A 63 8.91 6.87 3.96
N VAL A 64 7.84 7.42 4.52
CA VAL A 64 6.52 7.42 3.94
C VAL A 64 6.12 8.84 3.61
N GLN A 65 5.88 9.09 2.32
CA GLN A 65 5.63 10.43 1.81
C GLN A 65 4.60 10.38 0.69
N GLY A 66 3.79 11.43 0.66
CA GLY A 66 2.66 11.49 -0.23
C GLY A 66 1.98 12.84 -0.24
N TYR A 67 0.83 12.90 -0.90
CA TYR A 67 -0.10 14.03 -0.84
C TYR A 67 -1.43 13.56 -0.28
N SER A 68 -2.09 14.40 0.50
CA SER A 68 -3.43 14.09 0.95
C SER A 68 -4.33 15.30 1.03
N ASN A 69 -5.63 15.06 1.00
CA ASN A 69 -6.69 15.97 1.37
C ASN A 69 -7.71 15.20 2.21
N THR A 70 -7.49 15.15 3.53
CA THR A 70 -8.25 14.32 4.47
C THR A 70 -9.00 15.17 5.49
N PHE A 71 -9.93 14.55 6.22
CA PHE A 71 -10.61 15.19 7.35
C PHE A 71 -9.60 15.67 8.40
N GLU A 72 -9.67 16.97 8.74
CA GLU A 72 -8.75 17.64 9.67
C GLU A 72 -7.25 17.48 9.35
N ALA A 73 -6.93 17.19 8.08
CA ALA A 73 -5.58 16.91 7.59
C ALA A 73 -4.90 15.69 8.24
N ASN A 74 -5.63 14.84 8.95
CA ASN A 74 -5.07 13.67 9.61
C ASN A 74 -4.83 12.56 8.57
N VAL A 75 -3.63 12.00 8.57
CA VAL A 75 -3.27 10.84 7.75
C VAL A 75 -2.72 9.76 8.66
N ALA A 76 -3.40 8.62 8.69
CA ALA A 76 -2.91 7.43 9.35
C ALA A 76 -1.90 6.74 8.43
N VAL A 77 -0.75 6.37 8.97
CA VAL A 77 0.35 5.72 8.24
C VAL A 77 0.75 4.46 8.98
N GLU A 78 0.83 3.35 8.26
CA GLU A 78 1.12 2.06 8.86
C GLU A 78 2.14 1.24 8.06
N ILE A 79 2.74 0.28 8.74
CA ILE A 79 3.46 -0.84 8.14
C ILE A 79 2.80 -2.11 8.67
N VAL A 80 2.32 -2.96 7.77
CA VAL A 80 1.77 -4.28 8.12
C VAL A 80 2.56 -5.38 7.45
N SER A 81 2.71 -6.51 8.13
CA SER A 81 3.32 -7.71 7.56
C SER A 81 2.41 -8.32 6.48
N ARG A 82 2.94 -9.24 5.68
CA ARG A 82 2.13 -10.02 4.73
C ARG A 82 0.98 -10.79 5.40
N SER A 83 1.10 -11.17 6.67
CA SER A 83 0.03 -11.86 7.40
C SER A 83 -1.03 -10.92 7.97
N GLY A 84 -0.90 -9.61 7.74
CA GLY A 84 -1.79 -8.58 8.29
C GLY A 84 -1.43 -8.13 9.71
N ALA A 85 -0.29 -8.56 10.27
CA ALA A 85 0.13 -8.11 11.59
C ALA A 85 0.72 -6.69 11.51
N GLY A 86 0.28 -5.78 12.37
CA GLY A 86 0.85 -4.43 12.48
C GLY A 86 2.31 -4.47 12.94
N LEU A 87 3.19 -3.77 12.23
CA LEU A 87 4.62 -3.66 12.52
C LEU A 87 4.98 -2.26 13.03
N ALA A 88 4.36 -1.21 12.48
CA ALA A 88 4.52 0.16 12.93
C ALA A 88 3.28 0.98 12.55
N PHE A 89 2.99 2.02 13.31
CA PHE A 89 1.88 2.93 13.07
C PHE A 89 2.24 4.34 13.56
N THR A 90 1.81 5.36 12.83
CA THR A 90 1.86 6.74 13.27
C THR A 90 0.79 7.56 12.56
N ASN A 91 0.54 8.76 13.07
CA ASN A 91 -0.23 9.78 12.36
C ASN A 91 0.70 10.87 11.87
N THR A 92 0.34 11.49 10.74
CA THR A 92 0.99 12.68 10.22
C THR A 92 -0.06 13.66 9.69
N LEU A 93 0.39 14.84 9.28
CA LEU A 93 -0.47 15.88 8.73
C LEU A 93 -0.22 16.04 7.24
N GLY A 94 -1.31 16.22 6.48
CA GLY A 94 -1.29 16.56 5.07
C GLY A 94 -2.20 17.74 4.75
N GLY A 95 -3.04 17.60 3.72
CA GLY A 95 -3.97 18.65 3.28
C GLY A 95 -5.38 18.45 3.81
N ASN A 96 -6.20 19.50 3.73
CA ASN A 96 -7.61 19.50 4.10
C ASN A 96 -8.38 20.58 3.33
N PHE A 97 -9.71 20.61 3.50
CA PHE A 97 -10.61 21.61 2.90
C PHE A 97 -10.49 21.73 1.37
N GLY A 98 -10.28 20.61 0.67
CA GLY A 98 -10.16 20.59 -0.78
C GLY A 98 -8.75 20.95 -1.29
N VAL A 99 -7.80 21.21 -0.39
CA VAL A 99 -6.43 21.57 -0.73
C VAL A 99 -5.51 20.41 -0.39
N TYR A 100 -4.97 19.76 -1.42
CA TYR A 100 -3.94 18.74 -1.23
C TYR A 100 -2.65 19.37 -0.68
N ARG A 101 -2.07 18.72 0.32
CA ARG A 101 -0.72 19.04 0.81
C ARG A 101 0.09 17.79 1.02
N GLN A 102 1.40 17.96 0.95
CA GLN A 102 2.32 16.88 1.20
C GLN A 102 2.28 16.46 2.66
N PHE A 103 2.29 15.16 2.91
CA PHE A 103 2.62 14.58 4.19
C PHE A 103 3.96 13.83 4.09
N SER A 104 4.69 13.76 5.19
CA SER A 104 5.96 13.04 5.25
C SER A 104 6.21 12.55 6.68
N THR A 105 6.59 11.30 6.84
CA THR A 105 6.92 10.72 8.14
C THR A 105 7.88 9.54 7.97
N TYR A 106 8.56 9.16 9.06
CA TYR A 106 9.38 7.96 9.12
C TYR A 106 8.78 6.96 10.09
N LEU A 107 8.72 5.69 9.70
CA LEU A 107 8.29 4.59 10.57
C LEU A 107 9.47 3.63 10.74
N ASP A 108 9.83 3.33 11.98
CA ASP A 108 10.82 2.28 12.30
C ASP A 108 10.09 1.04 12.84
N PRO A 109 9.99 -0.05 12.04
CA PRO A 109 9.37 -1.29 12.47
C PRO A 109 10.25 -2.15 13.40
N GLY A 110 11.48 -1.72 13.74
CA GLY A 110 12.33 -2.40 14.71
C GLY A 110 12.69 -3.84 14.33
N LEU A 111 12.87 -4.11 13.03
CA LEU A 111 13.01 -5.47 12.51
C LEU A 111 14.36 -6.10 12.87
N SER A 112 14.32 -7.36 13.31
CA SER A 112 15.51 -8.20 13.51
C SER A 112 15.82 -9.12 12.33
N THR A 113 14.87 -9.31 11.40
CA THR A 113 15.04 -10.15 10.20
C THR A 113 14.40 -9.51 8.96
N PRO A 114 14.88 -9.84 7.74
CA PRO A 114 14.28 -9.35 6.50
C PRO A 114 12.79 -9.73 6.40
N THR A 115 11.93 -8.74 6.12
CA THR A 115 10.47 -8.90 6.16
C THR A 115 9.82 -8.31 4.92
N ALA A 116 8.88 -9.04 4.31
CA ALA A 116 7.99 -8.48 3.30
C ALA A 116 6.81 -7.79 3.98
N ALA A 117 6.57 -6.53 3.65
CA ALA A 117 5.56 -5.69 4.29
C ALA A 117 4.76 -4.85 3.29
N LEU A 118 3.58 -4.41 3.69
CA LEU A 118 2.80 -3.38 3.01
C LEU A 118 2.94 -2.08 3.82
N VAL A 119 3.30 -1.00 3.15
CA VAL A 119 3.31 0.35 3.72
C VAL A 119 2.02 1.03 3.29
N GLY A 120 1.20 1.42 4.26
CA GLY A 120 -0.13 1.96 4.06
C GLY A 120 -0.22 3.43 4.45
N ALA A 121 -1.09 4.17 3.76
CA ALA A 121 -1.59 5.46 4.22
C ALA A 121 -3.08 5.57 3.88
N TYR A 122 -3.86 6.15 4.80
CA TYR A 122 -5.31 6.22 4.70
C TYR A 122 -5.89 7.33 5.59
N GLU A 123 -7.17 7.65 5.35
CA GLU A 123 -8.01 8.36 6.31
C GLU A 123 -8.81 7.36 7.16
N VAL A 124 -8.96 7.63 8.45
CA VAL A 124 -9.96 6.96 9.29
C VAL A 124 -11.23 7.79 9.23
N SER A 125 -12.32 7.20 8.72
CA SER A 125 -13.62 7.85 8.66
C SER A 125 -14.07 8.26 10.07
N PRO A 126 -14.33 9.56 10.32
CA PRO A 126 -14.84 10.01 11.61
C PRO A 126 -16.28 9.53 11.87
N ARG A 127 -16.99 9.04 10.85
CA ARG A 127 -18.38 8.57 10.94
C ARG A 127 -18.48 7.18 11.58
N ASP A 128 -17.63 6.26 11.17
CA ASP A 128 -17.76 4.82 11.45
C ASP A 128 -16.41 4.13 11.74
N GLY A 129 -15.30 4.86 11.71
CA GLY A 129 -13.96 4.31 11.93
C GLY A 129 -13.42 3.46 10.78
N MET A 130 -14.14 3.38 9.66
CA MET A 130 -13.70 2.61 8.50
C MET A 130 -12.52 3.27 7.80
N LEU A 131 -11.69 2.47 7.15
CA LEU A 131 -10.55 2.97 6.37
C LEU A 131 -11.06 3.56 5.05
N VAL A 132 -10.71 4.81 4.78
CA VAL A 132 -11.04 5.53 3.55
C VAL A 132 -9.76 5.72 2.74
N ASP A 133 -9.86 5.43 1.43
CA ASP A 133 -8.77 5.51 0.46
C ASP A 133 -7.46 4.87 0.96
N HIS A 134 -7.54 3.60 1.34
CA HIS A 134 -6.41 2.87 1.90
C HIS A 134 -5.43 2.41 0.83
N VAL A 135 -4.48 3.30 0.51
CA VAL A 135 -3.38 3.01 -0.41
C VAL A 135 -2.31 2.19 0.30
N ARG A 136 -1.89 1.09 -0.34
CA ARG A 136 -0.84 0.19 0.19
C ARG A 136 0.22 -0.09 -0.85
N VAL A 137 1.48 0.02 -0.45
CA VAL A 137 2.65 -0.21 -1.29
C VAL A 137 3.44 -1.41 -0.77
N PRO A 138 3.65 -2.45 -1.59
CA PRO A 138 4.47 -3.60 -1.20
C PRO A 138 5.96 -3.27 -1.21
N VAL A 139 6.65 -3.63 -0.12
CA VAL A 139 8.09 -3.39 0.05
C VAL A 139 8.82 -4.57 0.68
N SER A 140 10.15 -4.50 0.59
CA SER A 140 11.11 -5.42 1.18
C SER A 140 11.87 -4.68 2.27
N LEU A 141 11.62 -5.00 3.54
CA LEU A 141 12.25 -4.33 4.67
C LEU A 141 13.42 -5.17 5.20
N TYR A 142 14.53 -4.51 5.51
CA TYR A 142 15.74 -5.13 6.00
C TYR A 142 16.19 -4.48 7.32
N PRO A 143 16.66 -5.27 8.30
CA PRO A 143 17.27 -4.74 9.51
C PRO A 143 18.41 -3.78 9.18
N ALA A 144 18.59 -2.76 10.02
CA ALA A 144 19.72 -1.86 9.91
C ALA A 144 21.05 -2.65 9.95
N GLY A 145 21.96 -2.34 9.02
CA GLY A 145 23.27 -2.99 8.93
C GLY A 145 23.28 -4.39 8.30
N SER A 146 22.14 -4.89 7.80
CA SER A 146 22.09 -6.16 7.06
C SER A 146 22.98 -6.12 5.80
N SER A 147 23.44 -7.27 5.33
CA SER A 147 24.25 -7.37 4.11
C SER A 147 23.50 -6.91 2.86
N ALA A 148 22.17 -6.97 2.85
CA ALA A 148 21.35 -6.42 1.76
C ALA A 148 21.33 -4.88 1.72
N CYS A 149 21.89 -4.24 2.75
CA CYS A 149 21.97 -2.78 2.92
C CYS A 149 23.41 -2.24 2.78
N ARG A 150 24.34 -3.05 2.27
CA ARG A 150 25.73 -2.66 2.01
C ARG A 150 26.04 -2.64 0.53
#